data_AF-A0A916WFH2-F1
#
_entry.id   AF-A0A916WFH2-F1
#
_cell.length_a   1.000
_cell.length_b   1.000
_cell.length_c   1.000
_cell.angle_alpha   90.00
_cell.angle_beta   90.00
_cell.angle_gamma   90.00
#
_symmetry.space_group_name_H-M   'P 1'
#
loop_
_entity.id
_entity.type
_entity.pdbx_description
1 polymer ?
#
loop_
_entity_poly.entity_id
_entity_poly.type
_entity_poly.pdbx_seq_one_letter_code
_entity_poly.pdbx_strand_id
1 'polypeptide(L)'
;MSFTRRTFLIGAGSGLSVLVLTACAVDAQPEPTPSPTRTATGVVPSPASFARSAWGKDSFARGAVSFMAVGSTLEHRRALSVPLLRRVFFAGEATSVDDAGTVLGARLSGRAAAAAVAEVGNANDRIAVIGAGAAGAEAAKRLTENGFDVVVIEARKRTGGRIDTVSGDAWPFPVELGAWRISDVDLIAELEGLGVSTVELGAATDSSVFRSTTGESGSDDVGAVAVESALAWAKQQARDESLKTSLEESGADAAAAASDTGELSGGDLLGQHLATLATVYGADASELSSWFTGDDVGSARVVTGGLRSAIDDSLDGVETFLSTTVVGVAYSDERVSLRLGTGESLSVDRVVVTVPLGVLQDDGIDFDPLLPFEHRTAIAALGMGTIDTVWLRFDEPFWTTDAVLWNLVGTEDEITTWYNLEPITGEPVLVGVVGGAAAERTELLSDDELTTTVLQTLAPFAR
;
A
#
# COMPACT_ATOMS: atom_id res chain seq x y z
N MET A 1 37.58 -56.63 37.36
CA MET A 1 38.95 -57.19 37.44
C MET A 1 39.70 -56.83 36.17
N SER A 2 40.92 -56.29 36.32
CA SER A 2 42.09 -56.36 35.42
C SER A 2 41.90 -56.18 33.90
N PHE A 3 42.39 -55.10 33.28
CA PHE A 3 43.78 -54.77 32.89
C PHE A 3 44.25 -55.37 31.53
N THR A 4 44.43 -54.45 30.57
CA THR A 4 45.57 -54.23 29.64
C THR A 4 46.15 -55.34 28.74
N ARG A 5 46.46 -54.96 27.49
CA ARG A 5 47.82 -54.58 26.97
C ARG A 5 47.86 -54.67 25.45
N ARG A 6 48.28 -53.59 24.76
CA ARG A 6 49.47 -53.61 23.89
C ARG A 6 49.84 -52.20 23.41
N THR A 7 51.11 -51.87 23.66
CA THR A 7 51.86 -50.68 23.27
C THR A 7 53.03 -51.16 22.40
N PHE A 8 53.45 -50.36 21.41
CA PHE A 8 54.83 -50.31 20.89
C PHE A 8 54.97 -48.98 20.10
N LEU A 9 55.60 -47.92 20.65
CA LEU A 9 57.04 -47.51 20.63
C LEU A 9 57.50 -46.99 19.23
N ILE A 10 58.37 -45.99 19.02
CA ILE A 10 58.99 -44.85 19.73
C ILE A 10 59.82 -44.09 18.66
N GLY A 11 60.06 -42.78 18.83
CA GLY A 11 61.15 -42.06 18.15
C GLY A 11 61.40 -40.67 18.75
N ALA A 12 62.37 -40.58 19.66
CA ALA A 12 62.91 -39.37 20.29
C ALA A 12 63.73 -38.50 19.30
N GLY A 13 64.11 -37.24 19.50
CA GLY A 13 64.08 -36.31 20.65
C GLY A 13 65.23 -35.29 20.51
N SER A 14 65.10 -34.12 21.19
CA SER A 14 66.13 -33.14 21.67
C SER A 14 65.82 -31.68 21.28
N GLY A 15 65.96 -30.65 22.15
CA GLY A 15 66.49 -30.56 23.52
C GLY A 15 66.14 -29.20 24.16
N LEU A 16 66.40 -29.11 25.47
CA LEU A 16 66.19 -27.98 26.39
C LEU A 16 66.80 -26.65 25.93
N SER A 17 66.18 -25.52 26.34
CA SER A 17 66.80 -24.54 27.25
C SER A 17 65.80 -23.47 27.72
N VAL A 18 65.67 -23.31 29.04
CA VAL A 18 64.95 -22.23 29.71
C VAL A 18 65.96 -21.14 30.06
N LEU A 19 65.67 -19.90 29.69
CA LEU A 19 66.32 -18.70 30.22
C LEU A 19 65.23 -17.71 30.61
N VAL A 20 65.12 -17.46 31.91
CA VAL A 20 64.31 -16.37 32.49
C VAL A 20 65.19 -15.14 32.55
N LEU A 21 64.81 -14.07 31.85
CA LEU A 21 65.25 -12.71 32.15
C LEU A 21 64.04 -11.77 32.08
N THR A 22 63.75 -11.18 33.23
CA THR A 22 62.82 -10.09 33.47
C THR A 22 63.20 -8.85 32.68
N ALA A 23 62.25 -8.30 31.93
CA ALA A 23 62.30 -6.92 31.43
C ALA A 23 60.97 -6.24 31.75
N CYS A 24 61.06 -5.04 32.32
CA CYS A 24 59.95 -4.22 32.79
C CYS A 24 58.88 -4.05 31.71
N ALA A 25 57.64 -4.41 32.02
CA ALA A 25 56.50 -3.97 31.25
C ALA A 25 56.36 -2.45 31.45
N VAL A 26 56.64 -1.67 30.41
CA VAL A 26 56.04 -0.34 30.28
C VAL A 26 54.58 -0.59 29.94
N ASP A 27 53.67 -0.03 30.72
CA ASP A 27 52.24 0.01 30.41
C ASP A 27 52.06 0.69 29.04
N ALA A 28 51.96 -0.11 27.99
CA ALA A 28 51.43 0.36 26.72
C ALA A 28 49.92 0.35 26.84
N GLN A 29 49.33 1.51 27.14
CA GLN A 29 47.90 1.71 26.91
C GLN A 29 47.60 1.41 25.43
N PRO A 30 46.49 0.70 25.11
CA PRO A 30 46.08 0.53 23.73
C PRO A 30 45.79 1.91 23.13
N GLU A 31 46.57 2.32 22.12
CA GLU A 31 46.22 3.48 21.32
C GLU A 31 44.97 3.14 20.50
N PRO A 32 43.92 3.98 20.55
CA PRO A 32 42.76 3.79 19.69
C PRO A 32 43.24 3.85 18.23
N THR A 33 42.99 2.78 17.49
CA THR A 33 43.14 2.82 16.03
C THR A 33 42.15 3.88 15.53
N PRO A 34 42.60 4.93 14.83
CA PRO A 34 41.66 5.84 14.21
C PRO A 34 40.86 5.02 13.21
N SER A 35 39.56 4.86 13.47
CA SER A 35 38.61 4.48 12.44
C SER A 35 38.85 5.43 11.26
N PRO A 36 38.93 4.94 10.01
CA PRO A 36 39.06 5.84 8.89
C PRO A 36 37.91 6.83 8.98
N THR A 37 38.23 8.11 9.15
CA THR A 37 37.26 9.19 8.98
C THR A 37 36.82 9.11 7.53
N ARG A 38 35.71 8.40 7.29
CA ARG A 38 35.07 8.33 5.99
C ARG A 38 34.74 9.77 5.64
N THR A 39 35.42 10.27 4.62
CA THR A 39 35.19 11.60 4.09
C THR A 39 33.76 11.59 3.55
N ALA A 40 32.86 12.38 4.15
CA ALA A 40 31.52 12.57 3.63
C ALA A 40 31.65 13.20 2.23
N THR A 41 31.34 12.41 1.21
CA THR A 41 30.97 12.93 -0.10
C THR A 41 29.49 12.64 -0.23
N GLY A 42 28.67 13.69 -0.12
CA GLY A 42 27.19 13.66 -0.13
C GLY A 42 26.59 13.22 -1.47
N VAL A 43 26.88 11.98 -1.87
CA VAL A 43 26.29 11.32 -3.02
C VAL A 43 25.48 10.15 -2.49
N VAL A 44 24.17 10.20 -2.68
CA VAL A 44 23.29 9.06 -2.44
C VAL A 44 23.72 7.93 -3.38
N PRO A 45 24.12 6.74 -2.88
CA PRO A 45 24.53 5.63 -3.72
C PRO A 45 23.37 5.14 -4.58
N SER A 46 23.67 4.45 -5.68
CA SER A 46 22.62 3.76 -6.45
C SER A 46 22.00 2.63 -5.61
N PRO A 47 20.69 2.38 -5.72
CA PRO A 47 20.04 1.28 -5.01
C PRO A 47 20.50 -0.05 -5.59
N ALA A 48 20.70 -1.04 -4.73
CA ALA A 48 20.99 -2.41 -5.10
C ALA A 48 19.75 -3.13 -5.67
N SER A 49 18.55 -2.68 -5.30
CA SER A 49 17.28 -3.16 -5.86
C SER A 49 16.27 -2.02 -5.93
N PHE A 50 15.43 -2.05 -6.99
CA PHE A 50 14.37 -1.09 -7.25
C PHE A 50 13.09 -1.84 -7.61
N ALA A 51 11.96 -1.41 -7.07
CA ALA A 51 10.64 -1.84 -7.52
C ALA A 51 9.64 -0.70 -7.34
N ARG A 52 8.61 -0.63 -8.18
CA ARG A 52 7.58 0.41 -8.11
C ARG A 52 6.23 -0.11 -8.54
N SER A 53 5.18 0.61 -8.16
CA SER A 53 3.87 0.48 -8.78
C SER A 53 3.62 1.55 -9.85
N ALA A 54 2.52 1.35 -10.59
CA ALA A 54 1.92 2.30 -11.52
C ALA A 54 0.43 1.92 -11.70
N TRP A 55 -0.35 2.06 -10.64
CA TRP A 55 -1.73 1.57 -10.59
C TRP A 55 -2.71 2.35 -11.46
N GLY A 56 -2.45 3.63 -11.74
CA GLY A 56 -3.22 4.47 -12.66
C GLY A 56 -3.08 3.99 -14.12
N LYS A 57 -1.88 3.55 -14.51
CA LYS A 57 -1.62 2.98 -15.85
C LYS A 57 -2.08 1.53 -16.04
N ASP A 58 -2.33 0.78 -14.97
CA ASP A 58 -2.78 -0.61 -15.07
C ASP A 58 -4.23 -0.66 -15.60
N SER A 59 -4.42 -1.26 -16.78
CA SER A 59 -5.72 -1.36 -17.46
C SER A 59 -6.79 -2.16 -16.70
N PHE A 60 -6.38 -2.96 -15.72
CA PHE A 60 -7.26 -3.78 -14.90
C PHE A 60 -7.35 -3.27 -13.45
N ALA A 61 -6.74 -2.12 -13.14
CA ALA A 61 -6.88 -1.42 -11.85
C ALA A 61 -7.47 -0.02 -12.03
N ARG A 62 -6.92 0.77 -12.97
CA ARG A 62 -7.31 2.15 -13.28
C ARG A 62 -7.31 3.03 -12.01
N GLY A 63 -6.26 2.89 -11.19
CA GLY A 63 -6.09 3.56 -9.91
C GLY A 63 -5.84 2.59 -8.75
N ALA A 64 -5.53 3.15 -7.59
CA ALA A 64 -5.13 2.43 -6.38
C ALA A 64 -6.24 2.35 -5.32
N VAL A 65 -7.07 3.36 -5.16
CA VAL A 65 -8.00 3.48 -4.02
C VAL A 65 -9.27 4.24 -4.42
N SER A 66 -10.45 3.91 -3.88
CA SER A 66 -11.64 4.77 -4.06
C SER A 66 -11.74 5.81 -2.96
N PHE A 67 -12.14 7.03 -3.28
CA PHE A 67 -12.27 8.13 -2.31
C PHE A 67 -13.59 8.90 -2.47
N MET A 68 -13.90 9.73 -1.47
CA MET A 68 -15.05 10.61 -1.49
C MET A 68 -14.71 11.91 -2.22
N ALA A 69 -15.05 11.98 -3.51
CA ALA A 69 -14.92 13.20 -4.30
C ALA A 69 -15.99 14.24 -3.89
N VAL A 70 -15.76 15.52 -4.18
CA VAL A 70 -16.74 16.58 -3.94
C VAL A 70 -18.11 16.22 -4.53
N GLY A 71 -19.16 16.29 -3.71
CA GLY A 71 -20.53 15.97 -4.10
C GLY A 71 -20.87 14.47 -4.10
N SER A 72 -19.91 13.60 -3.78
CA SER A 72 -20.19 12.19 -3.48
C SER A 72 -20.79 12.03 -2.08
N THR A 73 -21.50 10.92 -1.84
CA THR A 73 -22.13 10.65 -0.54
C THR A 73 -21.98 9.17 -0.17
N LEU A 74 -22.17 8.85 1.11
CA LEU A 74 -22.17 7.45 1.55
C LEU A 74 -23.28 6.61 0.88
N GLU A 75 -24.37 7.26 0.43
CA GLU A 75 -25.42 6.60 -0.35
C GLU A 75 -24.91 6.11 -1.72
N HIS A 76 -23.91 6.76 -2.32
CA HIS A 76 -23.32 6.25 -3.55
C HIS A 76 -22.62 4.91 -3.32
N ARG A 77 -21.88 4.75 -2.22
CA ARG A 77 -21.26 3.46 -1.86
C ARG A 77 -22.32 2.38 -1.59
N ARG A 78 -23.40 2.73 -0.90
CA ARG A 78 -24.54 1.84 -0.66
C ARG A 78 -25.24 1.44 -1.95
N ALA A 79 -25.52 2.39 -2.83
CA ALA A 79 -26.15 2.13 -4.12
C ALA A 79 -25.32 1.16 -4.97
N LEU A 80 -24.00 1.33 -4.98
CA LEU A 80 -23.09 0.45 -5.72
C LEU A 80 -23.12 -1.00 -5.22
N SER A 81 -23.40 -1.24 -3.93
CA SER A 81 -23.46 -2.59 -3.35
C SER A 81 -24.79 -3.32 -3.60
N VAL A 82 -25.83 -2.62 -4.08
CA VAL A 82 -27.17 -3.18 -4.25
C VAL A 82 -27.18 -4.29 -5.33
N PRO A 83 -27.60 -5.52 -4.99
CA PRO A 83 -27.72 -6.62 -5.96
C PRO A 83 -28.80 -6.38 -7.02
N LEU A 84 -28.57 -6.88 -8.23
CA LEU A 84 -29.50 -6.78 -9.36
C LEU A 84 -30.15 -8.12 -9.65
N LEU A 85 -31.49 -8.13 -9.73
CA LEU A 85 -32.33 -9.28 -10.09
C LEU A 85 -32.03 -10.58 -9.32
N ARG A 86 -31.39 -10.49 -8.15
CA ARG A 86 -30.89 -11.67 -7.39
C ARG A 86 -29.89 -12.51 -8.21
N ARG A 87 -29.15 -11.86 -9.12
CA ARG A 87 -28.26 -12.49 -10.12
C ARG A 87 -26.90 -11.82 -10.21
N VAL A 88 -26.83 -10.49 -10.15
CA VAL A 88 -25.58 -9.74 -10.17
C VAL A 88 -25.35 -9.11 -8.80
N PHE A 89 -24.18 -9.35 -8.22
CA PHE A 89 -23.77 -8.82 -6.92
C PHE A 89 -22.49 -8.04 -7.11
N PHE A 90 -22.27 -7.02 -6.29
CA PHE A 90 -21.06 -6.19 -6.34
C PHE A 90 -20.29 -6.31 -5.02
N ALA A 91 -18.97 -6.39 -5.12
CA ALA A 91 -18.08 -6.32 -3.97
C ALA A 91 -16.77 -5.64 -4.37
N GLY A 92 -16.03 -5.15 -3.37
CA GLY A 92 -14.84 -4.33 -3.56
C GLY A 92 -14.83 -3.18 -2.57
N GLU A 93 -13.67 -2.61 -2.29
CA GLU A 93 -13.56 -1.53 -1.31
C GLU A 93 -14.43 -0.30 -1.65
N ALA A 94 -14.72 -0.07 -2.93
CA ALA A 94 -15.63 0.99 -3.38
C ALA A 94 -17.07 0.83 -2.86
N THR A 95 -17.49 -0.40 -2.54
CA THR A 95 -18.82 -0.69 -1.99
C THR A 95 -18.86 -0.62 -0.47
N SER A 96 -17.71 -0.48 0.20
CA SER A 96 -17.62 -0.41 1.67
C SER A 96 -17.82 1.03 2.13
N VAL A 97 -18.76 1.26 3.05
CA VAL A 97 -19.01 2.58 3.63
C VAL A 97 -17.94 2.93 4.68
N ASP A 98 -17.58 1.95 5.51
CA ASP A 98 -16.76 2.17 6.71
C ASP A 98 -15.27 1.95 6.45
N ASP A 99 -14.94 1.06 5.49
CA ASP A 99 -13.55 0.62 5.23
C ASP A 99 -13.13 0.85 3.77
N ALA A 100 -13.67 1.90 3.16
CA ALA A 100 -13.35 2.31 1.81
C ALA A 100 -11.84 2.43 1.58
N GLY A 101 -11.36 2.03 0.40
CA GLY A 101 -9.95 2.13 0.06
C GLY A 101 -9.03 1.09 0.70
N THR A 102 -9.54 0.17 1.52
CA THR A 102 -8.70 -0.78 2.28
C THR A 102 -8.85 -2.22 1.80
N VAL A 103 -7.86 -3.07 2.13
CA VAL A 103 -7.97 -4.53 1.97
C VAL A 103 -9.10 -5.08 2.83
N LEU A 104 -9.32 -4.53 4.04
CA LEU A 104 -10.41 -4.94 4.92
C LEU A 104 -11.77 -4.72 4.25
N GLY A 105 -12.03 -3.52 3.73
CA GLY A 105 -13.28 -3.20 3.04
C GLY A 105 -13.52 -4.07 1.82
N ALA A 106 -12.46 -4.39 1.05
CA ALA A 106 -12.55 -5.34 -0.05
C ALA A 106 -12.96 -6.75 0.44
N ARG A 107 -12.31 -7.27 1.49
CA ARG A 107 -12.64 -8.60 2.02
C ARG A 107 -14.04 -8.65 2.62
N LEU A 108 -14.40 -7.68 3.47
CA LEU A 108 -15.71 -7.64 4.13
C LEU A 108 -16.86 -7.51 3.11
N SER A 109 -16.69 -6.71 2.06
CA SER A 109 -17.67 -6.63 0.97
C SER A 109 -17.78 -7.94 0.18
N GLY A 110 -16.66 -8.64 -0.06
CA GLY A 110 -16.67 -9.98 -0.67
C GLY A 110 -17.46 -11.01 0.17
N ARG A 111 -17.25 -11.00 1.48
CA ARG A 111 -18.00 -11.82 2.44
C ARG A 111 -19.50 -11.49 2.43
N ALA A 112 -19.85 -10.20 2.41
CA ALA A 112 -21.23 -9.75 2.37
C ALA A 112 -21.93 -10.17 1.05
N ALA A 113 -21.25 -10.06 -0.09
CA ALA A 113 -21.79 -10.49 -1.37
C ALA A 113 -22.01 -12.02 -1.41
N ALA A 114 -21.09 -12.81 -0.88
CA ALA A 114 -21.27 -14.26 -0.76
C ALA A 114 -22.47 -14.63 0.13
N ALA A 115 -22.66 -13.93 1.25
CA ALA A 115 -23.83 -14.12 2.12
C ALA A 115 -25.13 -13.77 1.39
N ALA A 116 -25.17 -12.65 0.66
CA ALA A 116 -26.33 -12.24 -0.13
C ALA A 116 -26.66 -13.25 -1.25
N VAL A 117 -25.64 -13.85 -1.88
CA VAL A 117 -25.84 -14.97 -2.82
C VAL A 117 -26.42 -16.17 -2.11
N ALA A 118 -25.91 -16.55 -0.93
CA ALA A 118 -26.39 -17.70 -0.17
C ALA A 118 -27.86 -17.57 0.27
N GLU A 119 -28.33 -16.37 0.58
CA GLU A 119 -29.74 -16.10 0.92
C GLU A 119 -30.71 -16.36 -0.24
N VAL A 120 -30.24 -16.28 -1.48
CA VAL A 120 -31.10 -16.33 -2.67
C VAL A 120 -30.76 -17.46 -3.63
N GLY A 121 -29.62 -18.13 -3.44
CA GLY A 121 -29.06 -19.20 -4.25
C GLY A 121 -29.71 -20.55 -3.99
N ASN A 122 -29.63 -21.43 -4.99
CA ASN A 122 -29.97 -22.84 -4.87
C ASN A 122 -28.69 -23.69 -4.84
N ALA A 123 -28.76 -24.87 -4.23
CA ALA A 123 -27.59 -25.74 -3.98
C ALA A 123 -26.77 -26.15 -5.23
N ASN A 124 -27.34 -26.06 -6.43
CA ASN A 124 -26.66 -26.42 -7.69
C ASN A 124 -26.35 -25.20 -8.57
N ASP A 125 -26.54 -23.99 -8.06
CA ASP A 125 -26.27 -22.78 -8.83
C ASP A 125 -24.77 -22.66 -9.08
N ARG A 126 -24.41 -22.40 -10.33
CA ARG A 126 -23.05 -22.03 -10.71
C ARG A 126 -22.85 -20.53 -10.55
N ILE A 127 -21.82 -20.13 -9.81
CA ILE A 127 -21.54 -18.75 -9.46
C ILE A 127 -20.19 -18.35 -10.05
N ALA A 128 -20.18 -17.31 -10.88
CA ALA A 128 -18.93 -16.69 -11.32
C ALA A 128 -18.51 -15.57 -10.36
N VAL A 129 -17.20 -15.44 -10.15
CA VAL A 129 -16.59 -14.27 -9.50
C VAL A 129 -15.66 -13.61 -10.51
N ILE A 130 -15.89 -12.34 -10.82
CA ILE A 130 -15.05 -11.58 -11.75
C ILE A 130 -14.00 -10.83 -10.93
N GLY A 131 -12.75 -11.24 -11.06
CA GLY A 131 -11.59 -10.73 -10.32
C GLY A 131 -11.13 -11.66 -9.20
N ALA A 132 -9.83 -11.91 -9.12
CA ALA A 132 -9.15 -12.69 -8.08
C ALA A 132 -8.36 -11.81 -7.10
N GLY A 133 -8.88 -10.61 -6.82
CA GLY A 133 -8.38 -9.73 -5.74
C GLY A 133 -8.96 -10.09 -4.38
N ALA A 134 -8.66 -9.31 -3.34
CA ALA A 134 -9.10 -9.56 -1.96
C ALA A 134 -10.62 -9.78 -1.82
N ALA A 135 -11.44 -8.99 -2.51
CA ALA A 135 -12.90 -9.14 -2.50
C ALA A 135 -13.35 -10.44 -3.19
N GLY A 136 -12.83 -10.71 -4.38
CA GLY A 136 -13.18 -11.88 -5.17
C GLY A 136 -12.72 -13.19 -4.51
N ALA A 137 -11.52 -13.22 -3.95
CA ALA A 137 -11.00 -14.37 -3.24
C ALA A 137 -11.81 -14.70 -1.98
N GLU A 138 -12.16 -13.71 -1.15
CA GLU A 138 -13.04 -13.93 0.00
C GLU A 138 -14.44 -14.38 -0.45
N ALA A 139 -15.02 -13.75 -1.49
CA ALA A 139 -16.32 -14.15 -2.01
C ALA A 139 -16.31 -15.60 -2.51
N ALA A 140 -15.32 -15.98 -3.31
CA ALA A 140 -15.19 -17.32 -3.87
C ALA A 140 -15.00 -18.39 -2.79
N LYS A 141 -14.15 -18.11 -1.79
CA LYS A 141 -13.96 -18.97 -0.61
C LYS A 141 -15.29 -19.23 0.10
N ARG A 142 -16.02 -18.17 0.46
CA ARG A 142 -17.30 -18.28 1.18
C ARG A 142 -18.38 -18.97 0.36
N LEU A 143 -18.46 -18.71 -0.94
CA LEU A 143 -19.42 -19.39 -1.82
C LEU A 143 -19.12 -20.90 -1.90
N THR A 144 -17.85 -21.27 -1.98
CA THR A 144 -17.41 -22.66 -2.00
C THR A 144 -17.71 -23.35 -0.66
N GLU A 145 -17.44 -22.69 0.47
CA GLU A 145 -17.80 -23.16 1.82
C GLU A 145 -19.32 -23.38 1.99
N ASN A 146 -20.15 -22.60 1.27
CA ASN A 146 -21.61 -22.77 1.23
C ASN A 146 -22.08 -23.86 0.23
N GLY A 147 -21.16 -24.54 -0.46
CA GLY A 147 -21.45 -25.67 -1.34
C GLY A 147 -21.88 -25.30 -2.76
N PHE A 148 -21.69 -24.06 -3.20
CA PHE A 148 -21.95 -23.64 -4.59
C PHE A 148 -20.86 -24.16 -5.56
N ASP A 149 -21.21 -24.28 -6.85
CA ASP A 149 -20.24 -24.48 -7.93
C ASP A 149 -19.64 -23.12 -8.31
N VAL A 150 -18.37 -22.89 -7.98
CA VAL A 150 -17.73 -21.56 -8.08
C VAL A 150 -16.61 -21.55 -9.11
N VAL A 151 -16.63 -20.54 -9.97
CA VAL A 151 -15.56 -20.24 -10.91
C VAL A 151 -15.09 -18.79 -10.74
N VAL A 152 -13.77 -18.58 -10.68
CA VAL A 152 -13.14 -17.26 -10.63
C VAL A 152 -12.53 -16.94 -12.00
N ILE A 153 -12.76 -15.73 -12.50
CA ILE A 153 -12.24 -15.26 -13.78
C ILE A 153 -11.40 -14.01 -13.53
N GLU A 154 -10.10 -14.09 -13.76
CA GLU A 154 -9.12 -13.04 -13.51
C GLU A 154 -8.45 -12.60 -14.82
N ALA A 155 -8.48 -11.29 -15.06
CA ALA A 155 -7.93 -10.71 -16.28
C ALA A 155 -6.40 -10.79 -16.34
N ARG A 156 -5.72 -10.70 -15.19
CA ARG A 156 -4.26 -10.79 -15.12
C ARG A 156 -3.78 -12.23 -15.15
N LYS A 157 -2.48 -12.38 -15.39
CA LYS A 157 -1.74 -13.63 -15.24
C LYS A 157 -1.48 -14.05 -13.78
N ARG A 158 -1.98 -13.28 -12.81
CA ARG A 158 -1.77 -13.47 -11.37
C ARG A 158 -3.04 -13.11 -10.61
N THR A 159 -3.20 -13.71 -9.44
CA THR A 159 -4.13 -13.33 -8.39
C THR A 159 -3.66 -12.05 -7.66
N GLY A 160 -4.47 -11.58 -6.71
CA GLY A 160 -4.13 -10.48 -5.79
C GLY A 160 -4.76 -9.14 -6.17
N GLY A 161 -5.07 -8.90 -7.44
CA GLY A 161 -5.58 -7.60 -7.90
C GLY A 161 -4.57 -6.49 -7.59
N ARG A 162 -4.97 -5.50 -6.77
CA ARG A 162 -4.12 -4.42 -6.26
C ARG A 162 -3.15 -4.86 -5.14
N ILE A 163 -3.11 -6.15 -4.78
CA ILE A 163 -2.04 -6.75 -3.98
C ILE A 163 -1.03 -7.35 -4.96
N ASP A 164 0.19 -6.82 -4.97
CA ASP A 164 1.28 -7.33 -5.81
C ASP A 164 2.57 -7.47 -5.01
N THR A 165 2.78 -8.70 -4.56
CA THR A 165 3.97 -9.11 -3.82
C THR A 165 5.11 -9.43 -4.77
N VAL A 166 6.22 -8.71 -4.64
CA VAL A 166 7.51 -9.00 -5.28
C VAL A 166 8.41 -9.73 -4.27
N SER A 167 9.01 -10.83 -4.70
CA SER A 167 9.89 -11.66 -3.87
C SER A 167 11.09 -12.14 -4.68
N GLY A 168 12.15 -12.57 -3.99
CA GLY A 168 13.36 -13.13 -4.60
C GLY A 168 14.63 -12.64 -3.90
N ASP A 169 15.78 -13.16 -4.30
CA ASP A 169 17.08 -12.92 -3.63
C ASP A 169 17.52 -11.45 -3.62
N ALA A 170 16.90 -10.61 -4.45
CA ALA A 170 17.14 -9.17 -4.50
C ALA A 170 16.49 -8.41 -3.32
N TRP A 171 15.63 -9.04 -2.53
CA TRP A 171 14.93 -8.42 -1.41
C TRP A 171 15.09 -9.24 -0.13
N PRO A 172 15.29 -8.60 1.04
CA PRO A 172 15.45 -9.32 2.31
C PRO A 172 14.13 -9.93 2.80
N PHE A 173 13.00 -9.39 2.35
CA PHE A 173 11.65 -9.87 2.59
C PHE A 173 10.75 -9.54 1.38
N PRO A 174 9.62 -10.23 1.19
CA PRO A 174 8.61 -9.86 0.21
C PRO A 174 8.19 -8.39 0.31
N VAL A 175 8.27 -7.65 -0.80
CA VAL A 175 7.83 -6.25 -0.88
C VAL A 175 6.46 -6.15 -1.52
N GLU A 176 5.61 -5.28 -0.98
CA GLU A 176 4.25 -5.06 -1.46
C GLU A 176 4.18 -3.79 -2.29
N LEU A 177 3.87 -3.91 -3.58
CA LEU A 177 3.72 -2.73 -4.47
C LEU A 177 2.34 -2.07 -4.33
N GLY A 178 1.41 -2.71 -3.62
CA GLY A 178 0.06 -2.21 -3.37
C GLY A 178 -0.21 -2.05 -1.88
N ALA A 179 -0.98 -2.95 -1.28
CA ALA A 179 -1.35 -2.90 0.13
C ALA A 179 -0.18 -3.23 1.08
N TRP A 180 0.77 -2.31 1.21
CA TRP A 180 2.00 -2.52 1.98
C TRP A 180 1.87 -2.18 3.47
N ARG A 181 0.83 -1.41 3.84
CA ARG A 181 0.48 -1.06 5.22
C ARG A 181 -0.92 -1.55 5.57
N ILE A 182 -1.09 -2.01 6.81
CA ILE A 182 -2.37 -2.42 7.37
C ILE A 182 -2.49 -1.86 8.79
N SER A 183 -3.62 -1.22 9.10
CA SER A 183 -3.89 -0.63 10.42
C SER A 183 -4.94 -1.41 11.22
N ASP A 184 -5.77 -2.22 10.57
CA ASP A 184 -6.85 -2.94 11.25
C ASP A 184 -6.34 -4.14 12.06
N VAL A 185 -6.61 -4.11 13.37
CA VAL A 185 -6.08 -5.08 14.33
C VAL A 185 -6.59 -6.50 14.11
N ASP A 186 -7.85 -6.65 13.69
CA ASP A 186 -8.47 -7.95 13.46
C ASP A 186 -7.93 -8.58 12.17
N LEU A 187 -7.78 -7.79 11.11
CA LEU A 187 -7.15 -8.20 9.87
C LEU A 187 -5.68 -8.57 10.07
N ILE A 188 -4.93 -7.81 10.88
CA ILE A 188 -3.54 -8.14 11.24
C ILE A 188 -3.49 -9.52 11.89
N ALA A 189 -4.32 -9.77 12.91
CA ALA A 189 -4.34 -11.04 13.62
C ALA A 189 -4.72 -12.23 12.70
N GLU A 190 -5.66 -12.01 11.78
CA GLU A 190 -6.03 -13.01 10.78
C GLU A 190 -4.88 -13.32 9.81
N LEU A 191 -4.22 -12.28 9.29
CA LEU A 191 -3.08 -12.42 8.38
C LEU A 191 -1.90 -13.14 9.05
N GLU A 192 -1.59 -12.81 10.30
CA GLU A 192 -0.58 -13.52 11.08
C GLU A 192 -0.96 -14.99 11.30
N GLY A 193 -2.25 -15.28 11.52
CA GLY A 193 -2.79 -16.65 11.57
C GLY A 193 -2.65 -17.42 10.25
N LEU A 194 -2.62 -16.72 9.12
CA LEU A 194 -2.34 -17.25 7.78
C LEU A 194 -0.83 -17.27 7.45
N GLY A 195 0.04 -16.92 8.40
CA GLY A 195 1.48 -16.93 8.21
C GLY A 195 2.05 -15.69 7.50
N VAL A 196 1.27 -14.63 7.34
CA VAL A 196 1.75 -13.35 6.80
C VAL A 196 2.36 -12.52 7.93
N SER A 197 3.69 -12.43 7.93
CA SER A 197 4.45 -11.58 8.84
C SER A 197 4.16 -10.08 8.64
N THR A 198 4.08 -9.35 9.74
CA THR A 198 3.96 -7.89 9.77
C THR A 198 4.88 -7.32 10.85
N VAL A 199 5.27 -6.05 10.71
CA VAL A 199 6.13 -5.34 11.65
C VAL A 199 5.48 -4.01 12.02
N GLU A 200 5.51 -3.64 13.30
CA GLU A 200 4.95 -2.38 13.76
C GLU A 200 5.74 -1.20 13.20
N LEU A 201 5.03 -0.28 12.54
CA LEU A 201 5.56 1.03 12.26
C LEU A 201 5.43 1.81 13.58
N GLY A 202 6.54 1.99 14.30
CA GLY A 202 6.53 2.68 15.60
C GLY A 202 5.76 4.01 15.52
N ALA A 203 5.14 4.45 16.64
CA ALA A 203 4.23 5.60 16.68
C ALA A 203 4.74 6.76 15.81
N ALA A 204 4.09 6.98 14.65
CA ALA A 204 4.59 7.80 13.56
C ALA A 204 4.94 9.24 13.96
N THR A 205 4.38 9.73 15.07
CA THR A 205 4.58 11.08 15.60
C THR A 205 5.91 11.27 16.33
N ASP A 206 6.50 10.24 16.93
CA ASP A 206 7.77 10.37 17.69
C ASP A 206 9.02 10.06 16.84
N SER A 207 8.85 9.71 15.56
CA SER A 207 9.94 9.30 14.65
C SER A 207 9.79 9.90 13.24
N SER A 208 9.16 11.08 13.13
CA SER A 208 9.06 11.85 11.89
C SER A 208 10.09 12.98 11.85
N VAL A 209 10.70 13.20 10.68
CA VAL A 209 11.55 14.38 10.43
C VAL A 209 11.08 15.11 9.19
N PHE A 210 11.14 16.44 9.25
CA PHE A 210 10.82 17.34 8.14
C PHE A 210 12.10 18.08 7.77
N ARG A 211 12.49 18.02 6.50
CA ARG A 211 13.69 18.68 5.98
C ARG A 211 13.40 19.44 4.70
N SER A 212 14.02 20.60 4.52
CA SER A 212 14.07 21.26 3.21
C SER A 212 15.16 20.62 2.34
N THR A 213 15.16 20.95 1.04
CA THR A 213 16.22 20.52 0.11
C THR A 213 17.60 21.08 0.47
N THR A 214 17.66 22.15 1.26
CA THR A 214 18.88 22.80 1.77
C THR A 214 19.30 22.31 3.15
N GLY A 215 18.50 21.45 3.80
CA GLY A 215 18.83 20.80 5.07
C GLY A 215 18.27 21.46 6.34
N GLU A 216 17.44 22.50 6.20
CA GLU A 216 16.69 23.08 7.32
C GLU A 216 15.73 22.04 7.90
N SER A 217 15.52 22.07 9.22
CA SER A 217 14.71 21.04 9.90
C SER A 217 13.55 21.65 10.69
N GLY A 218 12.43 20.92 10.79
CA GLY A 218 11.27 21.33 11.57
C GLY A 218 10.32 20.19 11.93
N SER A 219 9.11 20.55 12.35
CA SER A 219 7.99 19.64 12.64
C SER A 219 6.71 20.14 11.97
N ASP A 220 5.78 19.23 11.69
CA ASP A 220 4.48 19.57 11.12
C ASP A 220 3.38 19.57 12.18
N ASP A 221 3.24 20.70 12.87
CA ASP A 221 2.01 21.01 13.62
C ASP A 221 1.07 21.90 12.80
N VAL A 222 1.60 22.65 11.83
CA VAL A 222 0.86 23.71 11.12
C VAL A 222 -0.02 23.16 10.01
N GLY A 223 0.46 22.21 9.21
CA GLY A 223 -0.31 21.63 8.12
C GLY A 223 -1.52 20.86 8.62
N ALA A 224 -1.31 20.02 9.64
CA ALA A 224 -2.38 19.29 10.31
C ALA A 224 -3.46 20.22 10.89
N VAL A 225 -3.07 21.27 11.62
CA VAL A 225 -4.00 22.23 12.22
C VAL A 225 -4.77 23.01 11.15
N ALA A 226 -4.13 23.38 10.04
CA ALA A 226 -4.79 24.09 8.95
C ALA A 226 -5.84 23.22 8.26
N VAL A 227 -5.53 21.95 7.98
CA VAL A 227 -6.50 21.00 7.44
C VAL A 227 -7.65 20.77 8.42
N GLU A 228 -7.37 20.52 9.70
CA GLU A 228 -8.42 20.34 10.72
C GLU A 228 -9.34 21.57 10.79
N SER A 229 -8.77 22.78 10.77
CA SER A 229 -9.50 24.04 10.78
C SER A 229 -10.39 24.19 9.54
N ALA A 230 -9.87 23.87 8.35
CA ALA A 230 -10.62 23.90 7.11
C ALA A 230 -11.79 22.91 7.11
N LEU A 231 -11.57 21.69 7.59
CA LEU A 231 -12.62 20.66 7.71
C LEU A 231 -13.69 21.05 8.74
N ALA A 232 -13.30 21.64 9.87
CA ALA A 232 -14.22 22.13 10.88
C ALA A 232 -15.08 23.31 10.37
N TRP A 233 -14.50 24.17 9.53
CA TRP A 233 -15.22 25.23 8.83
C TRP A 233 -16.18 24.68 7.77
N ALA A 234 -15.74 23.69 6.97
CA ALA A 234 -16.53 23.08 5.91
C ALA A 234 -17.80 22.38 6.43
N LYS A 235 -17.72 21.78 7.63
CA LYS A 235 -18.87 21.17 8.33
C LYS A 235 -19.97 22.17 8.70
N GLN A 236 -19.71 23.47 8.63
CA GLN A 236 -20.68 24.55 8.88
C GLN A 236 -21.29 25.11 7.59
N GLN A 237 -20.82 24.66 6.42
CA GLN A 237 -21.30 25.15 5.13
C GLN A 237 -22.52 24.38 4.65
N ALA A 238 -23.34 25.04 3.82
CA ALA A 238 -24.57 24.45 3.29
C ALA A 238 -24.32 23.45 2.14
N ARG A 239 -23.10 23.44 1.58
CA ARG A 239 -22.71 22.62 0.44
C ARG A 239 -21.34 22.02 0.70
N ASP A 240 -21.13 20.85 0.11
CA ASP A 240 -19.81 20.23 0.07
C ASP A 240 -18.92 21.03 -0.87
N GLU A 241 -17.66 21.18 -0.46
CA GLU A 241 -16.62 21.90 -1.20
C GLU A 241 -15.34 21.07 -1.13
N SER A 242 -14.40 21.37 -2.02
CA SER A 242 -13.09 20.73 -1.97
C SER A 242 -12.30 21.14 -0.72
N LEU A 243 -11.38 20.29 -0.28
CA LEU A 243 -10.43 20.63 0.80
C LEU A 243 -9.65 21.90 0.46
N LYS A 244 -9.20 22.03 -0.80
CA LYS A 244 -8.52 23.24 -1.28
C LYS A 244 -9.38 24.49 -1.09
N THR A 245 -10.62 24.46 -1.59
CA THR A 245 -11.56 25.58 -1.43
C THR A 245 -11.83 25.89 0.04
N SER A 246 -11.92 24.86 0.88
CA SER A 246 -12.17 25.04 2.31
C SER A 246 -10.97 25.66 3.03
N LEU A 247 -9.74 25.33 2.64
CA LEU A 247 -8.52 25.98 3.14
C LEU A 247 -8.51 27.48 2.79
N GLU A 248 -8.79 27.80 1.52
CA GLU A 248 -8.81 29.18 1.01
C GLU A 248 -9.93 30.03 1.67
N GLU A 249 -11.16 29.53 1.71
CA GLU A 249 -12.34 30.29 2.18
C GLU A 249 -12.39 30.39 3.72
N SER A 250 -11.80 29.44 4.44
CA SER A 250 -11.63 29.55 5.90
C SER A 250 -10.46 30.46 6.30
N GLY A 251 -9.55 30.76 5.36
CA GLY A 251 -8.29 31.47 5.61
C GLY A 251 -7.26 30.63 6.37
N ALA A 252 -7.45 29.30 6.44
CA ALA A 252 -6.53 28.39 7.13
C ALA A 252 -5.17 28.29 6.42
N ASP A 253 -5.15 28.41 5.09
CA ASP A 253 -3.93 28.49 4.29
C ASP A 253 -3.11 29.75 4.61
N ALA A 254 -3.76 30.90 4.70
CA ALA A 254 -3.14 32.16 5.06
C ALA A 254 -2.64 32.15 6.50
N ALA A 255 -3.38 31.51 7.41
CA ALA A 255 -2.95 31.32 8.79
C ALA A 255 -1.71 30.41 8.89
N ALA A 256 -1.67 29.32 8.12
CA ALA A 256 -0.50 28.45 8.02
C ALA A 256 0.71 29.22 7.50
N ALA A 257 0.56 29.95 6.40
CA ALA A 257 1.64 30.75 5.81
C ALA A 257 2.19 31.84 6.75
N ALA A 258 1.36 32.37 7.66
CA ALA A 258 1.75 33.39 8.64
C ALA A 258 2.35 32.82 9.94
N SER A 259 2.39 31.49 10.09
CA SER A 259 2.88 30.84 11.31
C SER A 259 4.41 30.94 11.44
N ASP A 260 4.89 31.15 12.67
CA ASP A 260 6.33 31.11 12.98
C ASP A 260 6.75 29.67 13.27
N THR A 261 7.38 29.04 12.28
CA THR A 261 7.78 27.62 12.27
C THR A 261 9.30 27.45 12.32
N GLY A 262 10.04 28.50 12.70
CA GLY A 262 11.50 28.47 12.73
C GLY A 262 12.11 28.58 11.34
N GLU A 263 12.79 27.52 10.90
CA GLU A 263 13.54 27.52 9.62
C GLU A 263 12.66 27.19 8.41
N LEU A 264 11.61 26.39 8.58
CA LEU A 264 10.70 26.02 7.50
C LEU A 264 9.54 27.02 7.39
N SER A 265 8.99 27.20 6.19
CA SER A 265 7.78 27.99 5.96
C SER A 265 6.52 27.20 6.36
N GLY A 266 5.60 27.83 7.08
CA GLY A 266 4.31 27.21 7.42
C GLY A 266 3.45 26.87 6.20
N GLY A 267 3.58 27.62 5.10
CA GLY A 267 2.93 27.29 3.83
C GLY A 267 3.50 26.04 3.17
N ASP A 268 4.81 25.85 3.25
CA ASP A 268 5.48 24.66 2.70
C ASP A 268 5.16 23.41 3.54
N LEU A 269 5.03 23.58 4.87
CA LEU A 269 4.57 22.51 5.77
C LEU A 269 3.13 22.10 5.47
N LEU A 270 2.23 23.06 5.21
CA LEU A 270 0.88 22.76 4.71
C LEU A 270 0.94 22.00 3.37
N GLY A 271 1.77 22.45 2.43
CA GLY A 271 1.99 21.75 1.16
C GLY A 271 2.40 20.29 1.36
N GLN A 272 3.35 20.04 2.27
CA GLN A 272 3.81 18.69 2.57
C GLN A 272 2.75 17.84 3.28
N HIS A 273 1.93 18.44 4.14
CA HIS A 273 0.80 17.76 4.76
C HIS A 273 -0.24 17.34 3.72
N LEU A 274 -0.55 18.22 2.75
CA LEU A 274 -1.44 17.90 1.63
C LEU A 274 -0.89 16.79 0.73
N ALA A 275 0.42 16.80 0.46
CA ALA A 275 1.09 15.72 -0.27
C ALA A 275 0.95 14.38 0.48
N THR A 276 1.12 14.39 1.81
CA THR A 276 0.93 13.21 2.66
C THR A 276 -0.53 12.71 2.60
N LEU A 277 -1.52 13.60 2.68
CA LEU A 277 -2.94 13.24 2.52
C LEU A 277 -3.23 12.64 1.14
N ALA A 278 -2.60 13.15 0.08
CA ALA A 278 -2.73 12.55 -1.26
C ALA A 278 -2.21 11.10 -1.28
N THR A 279 -1.22 10.73 -0.48
CA THR A 279 -0.77 9.33 -0.35
C THR A 279 -1.76 8.40 0.37
N VAL A 280 -2.79 8.95 1.02
CA VAL A 280 -3.84 8.19 1.72
C VAL A 280 -5.06 8.00 0.81
N TYR A 281 -5.50 9.08 0.16
CA TYR A 281 -6.73 9.07 -0.65
C TYR A 281 -6.47 8.93 -2.16
N GLY A 282 -5.22 9.06 -2.59
CA GLY A 282 -4.84 9.03 -4.01
C GLY A 282 -5.33 10.21 -4.82
N ALA A 283 -5.68 11.33 -4.18
CA ALA A 283 -6.26 12.49 -4.84
C ALA A 283 -5.79 13.80 -4.20
N ASP A 284 -5.78 14.85 -5.00
CA ASP A 284 -5.35 16.18 -4.55
C ASP A 284 -6.45 16.88 -3.75
N ALA A 285 -6.07 17.85 -2.93
CA ALA A 285 -7.02 18.63 -2.10
C ALA A 285 -8.14 19.30 -2.90
N SER A 286 -7.96 19.53 -4.20
CA SER A 286 -8.99 20.08 -5.09
C SER A 286 -10.13 19.10 -5.43
N GLU A 287 -9.93 17.81 -5.20
CA GLU A 287 -10.90 16.76 -5.53
C GLU A 287 -11.55 16.16 -4.28
N LEU A 288 -10.83 16.16 -3.16
CA LEU A 288 -11.29 15.61 -1.89
C LEU A 288 -12.46 16.41 -1.32
N SER A 289 -13.54 15.73 -0.95
CA SER A 289 -14.65 16.30 -0.20
C SER A 289 -14.23 16.70 1.21
N SER A 290 -14.44 17.96 1.59
CA SER A 290 -14.18 18.41 2.96
C SER A 290 -15.15 17.85 4.00
N TRP A 291 -16.28 17.28 3.59
CA TRP A 291 -17.21 16.62 4.52
C TRP A 291 -16.78 15.22 4.93
N PHE A 292 -16.01 14.53 4.08
CA PHE A 292 -15.63 13.13 4.26
C PHE A 292 -14.12 12.89 4.37
N THR A 293 -13.31 13.95 4.33
CA THR A 293 -11.87 13.86 4.57
C THR A 293 -11.55 14.01 6.06
N GLY A 294 -10.48 13.37 6.52
CA GLY A 294 -9.87 13.64 7.83
C GLY A 294 -9.93 12.50 8.84
N ASP A 295 -10.12 11.26 8.39
CA ASP A 295 -9.99 10.11 9.28
C ASP A 295 -8.53 9.93 9.73
N ASP A 296 -8.35 9.69 11.02
CA ASP A 296 -7.05 9.48 11.66
C ASP A 296 -6.44 8.16 11.17
N VAL A 297 -5.28 8.25 10.52
CA VAL A 297 -4.54 7.07 10.07
C VAL A 297 -3.80 6.52 11.29
N GLY A 298 -4.51 5.71 12.08
CA GLY A 298 -3.98 5.09 13.29
C GLY A 298 -2.71 4.25 13.06
N SER A 299 -2.20 3.62 14.12
CA SER A 299 -0.99 2.80 14.05
C SER A 299 -1.07 1.77 12.92
N ALA A 300 -0.11 1.83 11.99
CA ALA A 300 -0.01 0.92 10.87
C ALA A 300 1.09 -0.11 11.11
N ARG A 301 0.94 -1.30 10.52
CA ARG A 301 1.98 -2.31 10.41
C ARG A 301 2.41 -2.44 8.96
N VAL A 302 3.70 -2.60 8.74
CA VAL A 302 4.29 -2.91 7.42
C VAL A 302 4.19 -4.40 7.18
N VAL A 303 3.69 -4.80 6.02
CA VAL A 303 3.63 -6.22 5.64
C VAL A 303 4.99 -6.67 5.12
N THR A 304 5.52 -7.75 5.71
CA THR A 304 6.81 -8.35 5.32
C THR A 304 6.69 -9.82 4.95
N GLY A 305 5.52 -10.45 5.15
CA GLY A 305 5.27 -11.86 4.84
C GLY A 305 4.73 -12.15 3.43
N GLY A 306 4.38 -11.12 2.66
CA GLY A 306 3.78 -11.27 1.34
C GLY A 306 2.29 -11.60 1.38
N LEU A 307 1.43 -10.62 1.11
CA LEU A 307 -0.03 -10.75 1.14
C LEU A 307 -0.61 -11.65 0.08
N ARG A 308 0.04 -11.79 -1.09
CA ARG A 308 -0.51 -12.60 -2.18
C ARG A 308 -0.74 -14.06 -1.77
N SER A 309 0.10 -14.59 -0.88
CA SER A 309 -0.05 -15.95 -0.35
C SER A 309 -1.43 -16.18 0.30
N ALA A 310 -1.91 -15.24 1.13
CA ALA A 310 -3.23 -15.32 1.76
C ALA A 310 -4.38 -15.25 0.74
N ILE A 311 -4.17 -14.58 -0.39
CA ILE A 311 -5.13 -14.57 -1.51
C ILE A 311 -5.14 -15.93 -2.21
N ASP A 312 -3.97 -16.49 -2.50
CA ASP A 312 -3.83 -17.79 -3.14
C ASP A 312 -4.44 -18.90 -2.28
N ASP A 313 -4.19 -18.88 -0.97
CA ASP A 313 -4.77 -19.83 0.00
C ASP A 313 -6.30 -19.75 0.05
N SER A 314 -6.88 -18.55 -0.16
CA SER A 314 -8.34 -18.38 -0.20
C SER A 314 -8.97 -18.94 -1.47
N LEU A 315 -8.16 -19.15 -2.52
CA LEU A 315 -8.57 -19.70 -3.80
C LEU A 315 -8.17 -21.17 -3.97
N ASP A 316 -7.52 -21.78 -2.97
CA ASP A 316 -7.14 -23.20 -3.03
C ASP A 316 -8.38 -24.08 -3.23
N GLY A 317 -8.32 -24.97 -4.21
CA GLY A 317 -9.44 -25.81 -4.62
C GLY A 317 -10.57 -25.12 -5.41
N VAL A 318 -10.49 -23.81 -5.69
CA VAL A 318 -11.47 -23.08 -6.52
C VAL A 318 -11.02 -23.03 -7.98
N GLU A 319 -11.92 -23.36 -8.92
CA GLU A 319 -11.65 -23.25 -10.36
C GLU A 319 -11.35 -21.78 -10.72
N THR A 320 -10.09 -21.48 -11.08
CA THR A 320 -9.64 -20.11 -11.35
C THR A 320 -9.03 -19.99 -12.75
N PHE A 321 -9.66 -19.20 -13.62
CA PHE A 321 -9.16 -18.86 -14.95
C PHE A 321 -8.38 -17.55 -14.91
N LEU A 322 -7.06 -17.65 -15.03
CA LEU A 322 -6.18 -16.49 -15.18
C LEU A 322 -6.11 -16.05 -16.66
N SER A 323 -5.56 -14.86 -16.90
CA SER A 323 -5.39 -14.26 -18.23
C SER A 323 -6.68 -14.24 -19.07
N THR A 324 -7.83 -14.12 -18.38
CA THR A 324 -9.16 -14.21 -18.98
C THR A 324 -9.95 -12.98 -18.58
N THR A 325 -10.13 -12.05 -19.51
CA THR A 325 -10.89 -10.82 -19.26
C THR A 325 -12.38 -11.07 -19.50
N VAL A 326 -13.24 -10.66 -18.57
CA VAL A 326 -14.67 -10.50 -18.84
C VAL A 326 -14.88 -9.11 -19.41
N VAL A 327 -15.47 -9.01 -20.60
CA VAL A 327 -15.72 -7.73 -21.30
C VAL A 327 -17.21 -7.40 -21.40
N GLY A 328 -18.08 -8.30 -20.91
CA GLY A 328 -19.51 -8.02 -20.86
C GLY A 328 -20.26 -8.96 -19.92
N VAL A 329 -21.31 -8.43 -19.30
CA VAL A 329 -22.22 -9.12 -18.39
C VAL A 329 -23.65 -8.89 -18.89
N ALA A 330 -24.21 -9.89 -19.56
CA ALA A 330 -25.62 -9.90 -19.91
C ALA A 330 -26.41 -10.64 -18.82
N TYR A 331 -27.50 -10.05 -18.31
CA TYR A 331 -28.24 -10.62 -17.18
C TYR A 331 -29.76 -10.44 -17.32
N SER A 332 -30.50 -11.45 -16.89
CA SER A 332 -31.96 -11.42 -16.70
C SER A 332 -32.32 -11.86 -15.29
N ASP A 333 -33.62 -12.03 -15.01
CA ASP A 333 -34.11 -12.67 -13.78
C ASP A 333 -33.92 -14.20 -13.78
N GLU A 334 -33.54 -14.79 -14.92
CA GLU A 334 -33.30 -16.23 -15.06
C GLU A 334 -31.81 -16.57 -14.96
N ARG A 335 -30.94 -15.93 -15.76
CA ARG A 335 -29.54 -16.34 -15.94
C ARG A 335 -28.60 -15.15 -16.19
N VAL A 336 -27.30 -15.37 -16.00
CA VAL A 336 -26.21 -14.48 -16.38
C VAL A 336 -25.35 -15.10 -17.48
N SER A 337 -24.95 -14.31 -18.47
CA SER A 337 -23.99 -14.69 -19.51
C SER A 337 -22.81 -13.71 -19.51
N LEU A 338 -21.62 -14.24 -19.28
CA LEU A 338 -20.36 -13.51 -19.29
C LEU A 338 -19.69 -13.62 -20.65
N ARG A 339 -19.44 -12.49 -21.30
CA ARG A 339 -18.66 -12.45 -22.55
C ARG A 339 -17.18 -12.28 -22.21
N LEU A 340 -16.36 -13.20 -22.68
CA LEU A 340 -14.91 -13.19 -22.46
C LEU A 340 -14.21 -12.40 -23.57
N GLY A 341 -13.01 -11.88 -23.28
CA GLY A 341 -12.18 -11.16 -24.25
C GLY A 341 -11.75 -12.00 -25.45
N THR A 342 -11.84 -13.33 -25.35
CA THR A 342 -11.64 -14.27 -26.48
C THR A 342 -12.81 -14.27 -27.48
N GLY A 343 -13.97 -13.69 -27.10
CA GLY A 343 -15.22 -13.76 -27.84
C GLY A 343 -16.14 -14.92 -27.41
N GLU A 344 -15.65 -15.84 -26.58
CA GLU A 344 -16.46 -16.91 -26.00
C GLU A 344 -17.42 -16.36 -24.92
N SER A 345 -18.42 -17.15 -24.55
CA SER A 345 -19.36 -16.79 -23.48
C SER A 345 -19.55 -17.93 -22.49
N LEU A 346 -19.62 -17.57 -21.21
CA LEU A 346 -19.87 -18.48 -20.10
C LEU A 346 -21.23 -18.17 -19.48
N SER A 347 -22.11 -19.16 -19.43
CA SER A 347 -23.39 -19.06 -18.73
C SER A 347 -23.26 -19.52 -17.28
N VAL A 348 -23.76 -18.70 -16.36
CA VAL A 348 -23.80 -18.99 -14.91
C VAL A 348 -25.14 -18.54 -14.32
N ASP A 349 -25.48 -19.07 -13.15
CA ASP A 349 -26.71 -18.70 -12.49
C ASP A 349 -26.59 -17.34 -11.79
N ARG A 350 -25.41 -16.98 -11.27
CA ARG A 350 -25.14 -15.67 -10.65
C ARG A 350 -23.70 -15.23 -10.88
N VAL A 351 -23.46 -13.95 -10.70
CA VAL A 351 -22.12 -13.37 -10.75
C VAL A 351 -21.88 -12.41 -9.59
N VAL A 352 -20.68 -12.47 -9.02
CA VAL A 352 -20.13 -11.45 -8.13
C VAL A 352 -19.09 -10.64 -8.91
N VAL A 353 -19.39 -9.37 -9.15
CA VAL A 353 -18.52 -8.42 -9.84
C VAL A 353 -17.60 -7.79 -8.79
N THR A 354 -16.29 -8.07 -8.89
CA THR A 354 -15.28 -7.55 -7.95
C THR A 354 -14.19 -6.70 -8.60
N VAL A 355 -14.48 -6.19 -9.80
CA VAL A 355 -13.55 -5.32 -10.51
C VAL A 355 -13.42 -3.95 -9.82
N PRO A 356 -12.25 -3.29 -9.92
CA PRO A 356 -12.04 -1.97 -9.35
C PRO A 356 -13.00 -0.91 -9.91
N LEU A 357 -13.29 0.13 -9.11
CA LEU A 357 -14.17 1.23 -9.52
C LEU A 357 -13.70 1.89 -10.83
N GLY A 358 -12.40 2.14 -10.98
CA GLY A 358 -11.85 2.72 -12.21
C GLY A 358 -12.09 1.88 -13.47
N VAL A 359 -12.20 0.55 -13.35
CA VAL A 359 -12.57 -0.33 -14.48
C VAL A 359 -14.04 -0.14 -14.86
N LEU A 360 -14.92 0.10 -13.88
CA LEU A 360 -16.33 0.42 -14.14
C LEU A 360 -16.51 1.83 -14.71
N GLN A 361 -15.69 2.80 -14.30
CA GLN A 361 -15.71 4.18 -14.81
C GLN A 361 -15.21 4.29 -16.24
N ASP A 362 -14.28 3.43 -16.65
CA ASP A 362 -13.70 3.38 -17.99
C ASP A 362 -14.47 2.44 -18.95
N ASP A 363 -15.69 2.04 -18.58
CA ASP A 363 -16.54 1.11 -19.36
C ASP A 363 -15.82 -0.21 -19.73
N GLY A 364 -14.94 -0.72 -18.84
CA GLY A 364 -14.18 -1.95 -19.08
C GLY A 364 -15.03 -3.22 -19.15
N ILE A 365 -16.30 -3.14 -18.73
CA ILE A 365 -17.30 -4.21 -18.81
C ILE A 365 -18.62 -3.62 -19.30
N ASP A 366 -19.13 -4.14 -20.42
CA ASP A 366 -20.48 -3.79 -20.89
C ASP A 366 -21.56 -4.53 -20.08
N PHE A 367 -22.56 -3.82 -19.58
CA PHE A 367 -23.74 -4.43 -18.94
C PHE A 367 -24.97 -4.39 -19.85
N ASP A 368 -25.65 -5.53 -20.01
CA ASP A 368 -26.90 -5.65 -20.78
C ASP A 368 -27.99 -6.41 -19.98
N PRO A 369 -29.07 -5.75 -19.52
CA PRO A 369 -29.36 -4.33 -19.70
C PRO A 369 -28.36 -3.42 -18.95
N LEU A 370 -28.39 -2.12 -19.24
CA LEU A 370 -27.58 -1.15 -18.51
C LEU A 370 -27.85 -1.25 -16.99
N LEU A 371 -26.79 -1.07 -16.20
CA LEU A 371 -26.89 -0.94 -14.74
C LEU A 371 -27.92 0.13 -14.37
N PRO A 372 -28.70 -0.02 -13.28
CA PRO A 372 -29.66 1.01 -12.86
C PRO A 372 -29.04 2.41 -12.71
N PHE A 373 -29.89 3.44 -12.78
CA PHE A 373 -29.44 4.82 -12.69
C PHE A 373 -28.64 5.12 -11.43
N GLU A 374 -29.02 4.52 -10.30
CA GLU A 374 -28.33 4.70 -9.01
C GLU A 374 -26.90 4.14 -9.04
N HIS A 375 -26.69 2.95 -9.59
CA HIS A 375 -25.35 2.36 -9.79
C HIS A 375 -24.48 3.23 -10.69
N ARG A 376 -25.00 3.69 -11.83
CA ARG A 376 -24.24 4.54 -12.75
C ARG A 376 -23.89 5.89 -12.13
N THR A 377 -24.82 6.47 -11.35
CA THR A 377 -24.57 7.71 -10.62
C THR A 377 -23.51 7.51 -9.56
N ALA A 378 -23.55 6.39 -8.83
CA ALA A 378 -22.53 6.05 -7.84
C ALA A 378 -21.15 5.84 -8.47
N ILE A 379 -21.07 5.10 -9.58
CA ILE A 379 -19.83 4.88 -10.34
C ILE A 379 -19.25 6.23 -10.80
N ALA A 380 -20.08 7.14 -11.30
CA ALA A 380 -19.63 8.44 -11.78
C ALA A 380 -19.26 9.42 -10.65
N ALA A 381 -19.89 9.32 -9.47
CA ALA A 381 -19.71 10.28 -8.39
C ALA A 381 -18.54 9.95 -7.45
N LEU A 382 -18.21 8.67 -7.25
CA LEU A 382 -17.08 8.26 -6.41
C LEU A 382 -15.75 8.53 -7.13
N GLY A 383 -14.76 8.96 -6.37
CA GLY A 383 -13.41 9.18 -6.90
C GLY A 383 -12.62 7.88 -6.98
N MET A 384 -11.74 7.77 -7.98
CA MET A 384 -10.76 6.68 -8.10
C MET A 384 -9.36 7.30 -8.09
N GLY A 385 -8.69 7.24 -6.95
CA GLY A 385 -7.41 7.87 -6.70
C GLY A 385 -6.23 6.99 -7.08
N THR A 386 -5.12 7.63 -7.39
CA THR A 386 -3.85 7.00 -7.76
C THR A 386 -2.87 7.15 -6.59
N ILE A 387 -2.32 6.04 -6.12
CA ILE A 387 -1.26 5.99 -5.11
C ILE A 387 -0.23 5.01 -5.63
N ASP A 388 1.03 5.41 -5.64
CA ASP A 388 2.13 4.55 -6.02
C ASP A 388 3.22 4.49 -4.96
N THR A 389 3.97 3.38 -4.99
CA THR A 389 5.13 3.16 -4.13
C THR A 389 6.38 3.02 -4.97
N VAL A 390 7.51 3.46 -4.41
CA VAL A 390 8.86 3.23 -4.92
C VAL A 390 9.69 2.61 -3.80
N TRP A 391 10.05 1.35 -3.98
CA TRP A 391 10.87 0.57 -3.07
C TRP A 391 12.32 0.59 -3.50
N LEU A 392 13.20 0.91 -2.57
CA LEU A 392 14.65 0.96 -2.77
C LEU A 392 15.34 0.11 -1.71
N ARG A 393 16.21 -0.81 -2.13
CA ARG A 393 17.15 -1.50 -1.24
C ARG A 393 18.56 -1.01 -1.51
N PHE A 394 19.36 -0.82 -0.47
CA PHE A 394 20.78 -0.46 -0.57
C PHE A 394 21.68 -1.55 0.02
N ASP A 395 22.94 -1.62 -0.38
CA ASP A 395 23.89 -2.58 0.23
C ASP A 395 24.35 -2.12 1.62
N GLU A 396 24.49 -0.79 1.79
CA GLU A 396 24.81 -0.15 3.06
C GLU A 396 23.94 1.09 3.25
N PRO A 397 23.42 1.35 4.46
CA PRO A 397 22.64 2.55 4.74
C PRO A 397 23.54 3.80 4.69
N PHE A 398 23.10 4.83 3.96
CA PHE A 398 23.76 6.14 3.91
C PHE A 398 23.11 7.18 4.83
N TRP A 399 22.04 6.81 5.53
CA TRP A 399 21.17 7.64 6.39
C TRP A 399 21.22 7.19 7.84
N THR A 400 20.70 7.96 8.80
CA THR A 400 20.56 7.54 10.21
C THR A 400 19.22 6.84 10.50
N THR A 401 19.18 6.03 11.55
CA THR A 401 17.98 5.30 12.00
C THR A 401 17.14 6.11 13.00
N ASP A 402 17.33 7.42 13.07
CA ASP A 402 16.70 8.29 14.08
C ASP A 402 15.20 8.51 13.80
N ALA A 403 14.80 8.38 12.53
CA ALA A 403 13.45 8.62 12.06
C ALA A 403 13.01 7.52 11.09
N VAL A 404 11.76 7.05 11.27
CA VAL A 404 11.06 6.09 10.41
C VAL A 404 10.34 6.81 9.26
N LEU A 405 9.90 8.07 9.47
CA LEU A 405 9.21 8.86 8.45
C LEU A 405 10.00 10.12 8.11
N TRP A 406 10.27 10.31 6.83
CA TRP A 406 11.01 11.44 6.30
C TRP A 406 10.14 12.24 5.34
N ASN A 407 10.08 13.55 5.56
CA ASN A 407 9.26 14.47 4.80
C ASN A 407 10.14 15.56 4.20
N LEU A 408 10.08 15.71 2.89
CA LEU A 408 10.74 16.78 2.16
C LEU A 408 9.78 17.97 2.02
N VAL A 409 10.24 19.16 2.41
CA VAL A 409 9.42 20.36 2.53
C VAL A 409 9.92 21.44 1.57
N GLY A 410 8.99 22.19 0.97
CA GLY A 410 9.31 23.33 0.11
C GLY A 410 10.01 22.93 -1.20
N THR A 411 9.57 21.81 -1.80
CA THR A 411 10.10 21.31 -3.06
C THR A 411 8.99 21.11 -4.10
N GLU A 412 9.40 21.05 -5.36
CA GLU A 412 8.56 20.69 -6.51
C GLU A 412 8.73 19.20 -6.88
N ASP A 413 9.49 18.43 -6.10
CA ASP A 413 9.64 16.99 -6.29
C ASP A 413 8.33 16.25 -6.04
N GLU A 414 8.07 15.20 -6.82
CA GLU A 414 6.79 14.45 -6.72
C GLU A 414 6.74 13.52 -5.51
N ILE A 415 7.88 12.94 -5.09
CA ILE A 415 7.95 12.01 -3.96
C ILE A 415 8.60 12.70 -2.77
N THR A 416 7.76 13.20 -1.87
CA THR A 416 8.21 13.96 -0.69
C THR A 416 8.12 13.17 0.61
N THR A 417 7.43 12.02 0.62
CA THR A 417 7.26 11.17 1.81
C THR A 417 7.99 9.85 1.64
N TRP A 418 8.91 9.57 2.56
CA TRP A 418 9.75 8.37 2.57
C TRP A 418 9.66 7.64 3.91
N TYR A 419 9.50 6.33 3.86
CA TYR A 419 9.56 5.45 5.02
C TYR A 419 10.93 4.76 5.06
N ASN A 420 11.64 4.96 6.16
CA ASN A 420 12.86 4.23 6.49
C ASN A 420 12.50 2.96 7.27
N LEU A 421 12.69 1.81 6.64
CA LEU A 421 12.34 0.52 7.25
C LEU A 421 13.47 -0.08 8.09
N GLU A 422 14.69 0.45 8.01
CA GLU A 422 15.84 -0.08 8.77
C GLU A 422 15.61 -0.10 10.29
N PRO A 423 15.06 0.94 10.94
CA PRO A 423 14.85 0.94 12.39
C PRO A 423 13.92 -0.18 12.88
N ILE A 424 13.01 -0.65 12.03
CA ILE A 424 11.99 -1.65 12.39
C ILE A 424 12.28 -3.05 11.83
N THR A 425 13.00 -3.16 10.72
CA THR A 425 13.32 -4.44 10.07
C THR A 425 14.78 -4.86 10.22
N GLY A 426 15.69 -3.92 10.52
CA GLY A 426 17.14 -4.13 10.47
C GLY A 426 17.73 -4.13 9.05
N GLU A 427 16.91 -3.88 8.03
CA GLU A 427 17.32 -3.96 6.62
C GLU A 427 17.34 -2.58 5.96
N PRO A 428 18.34 -2.28 5.10
CA PRO A 428 18.51 -0.98 4.45
C PRO A 428 17.51 -0.76 3.28
N VAL A 429 16.23 -0.66 3.63
CA VAL A 429 15.10 -0.51 2.70
C VAL A 429 14.36 0.80 2.94
N LEU A 430 14.11 1.53 1.86
CA LEU A 430 13.28 2.75 1.84
C LEU A 430 12.04 2.54 0.97
N VAL A 431 10.93 3.16 1.37
CA VAL A 431 9.69 3.20 0.60
C VAL A 431 9.26 4.65 0.39
N GLY A 432 9.38 5.14 -0.84
CA GLY A 432 8.77 6.40 -1.26
C GLY A 432 7.30 6.17 -1.58
N VAL A 433 6.42 7.08 -1.16
CA VAL A 433 4.98 7.00 -1.45
C VAL A 433 4.53 8.31 -2.08
N VAL A 434 3.69 8.20 -3.09
CA VAL A 434 3.17 9.34 -3.85
C VAL A 434 1.71 9.10 -4.18
N GLY A 435 0.90 10.16 -4.19
CA GLY A 435 -0.51 10.06 -4.53
C GLY A 435 -1.01 11.24 -5.36
N GLY A 436 -2.24 11.14 -5.87
CA GLY A 436 -2.87 12.20 -6.67
C GLY A 436 -2.14 12.44 -7.98
N ALA A 437 -2.17 13.69 -8.45
CA ALA A 437 -1.56 14.05 -9.73
C ALA A 437 -0.03 13.86 -9.74
N ALA A 438 0.63 13.89 -8.58
CA ALA A 438 2.05 13.58 -8.46
C ALA A 438 2.34 12.13 -8.86
N ALA A 439 1.49 11.18 -8.43
CA ALA A 439 1.64 9.78 -8.78
C ALA A 439 1.52 9.59 -10.30
N GLU A 440 0.48 10.19 -10.91
CA GLU A 440 0.27 10.15 -12.36
C GLU A 440 1.47 10.69 -13.15
N ARG A 441 2.13 11.75 -12.66
CA ARG A 441 3.35 12.28 -13.29
C ARG A 441 4.52 11.32 -13.14
N THR A 442 4.71 10.68 -11.98
CA THR A 442 5.77 9.66 -11.80
C THR A 442 5.52 8.42 -12.66
N GLU A 443 4.27 8.07 -12.95
CA GLU A 443 3.93 6.98 -13.86
C GLU A 443 4.44 7.22 -15.28
N LEU A 444 4.60 8.47 -15.72
CA LEU A 444 5.10 8.85 -17.05
C LEU A 444 6.62 8.64 -17.20
N LEU A 445 7.36 8.58 -16.10
CA LEU A 445 8.80 8.43 -16.10
C LEU A 445 9.22 6.97 -16.32
N SER A 446 10.31 6.77 -17.06
CA SER A 446 11.02 5.49 -17.07
C SER A 446 11.64 5.20 -15.71
N ASP A 447 12.01 3.94 -15.47
CA ASP A 447 12.62 3.54 -14.20
C ASP A 447 13.96 4.25 -13.95
N ASP A 448 14.75 4.50 -14.98
CA ASP A 448 16.02 5.24 -14.87
C ASP A 448 15.81 6.72 -14.53
N GLU A 449 14.83 7.37 -15.16
CA GLU A 449 14.45 8.75 -14.87
C GLU A 449 13.92 8.89 -13.45
N LEU A 450 12.99 8.01 -13.05
CA LEU A 450 12.43 8.00 -11.71
C LEU A 450 13.50 7.71 -10.66
N THR A 451 14.38 6.74 -10.90
CA THR A 451 15.53 6.44 -10.03
C THR A 451 16.41 7.69 -9.84
N THR A 452 16.69 8.42 -10.91
CA THR A 452 17.50 9.65 -10.83
C THR A 452 16.82 10.71 -9.97
N THR A 453 15.52 10.94 -10.17
CA THR A 453 14.75 11.92 -9.40
C THR A 453 14.68 11.54 -7.92
N VAL A 454 14.35 10.29 -7.59
CA VAL A 454 14.21 9.89 -6.18
C VAL A 454 15.53 9.88 -5.40
N LEU A 455 16.67 9.67 -6.06
CA LEU A 455 17.96 9.78 -5.37
C LEU A 455 18.28 11.23 -4.98
N GLN A 456 17.72 12.23 -5.69
CA GLN A 456 17.85 13.64 -5.32
C GLN A 456 17.02 13.97 -4.09
N THR A 457 15.78 13.44 -3.99
CA THR A 457 14.91 13.66 -2.83
C THR A 457 15.46 13.06 -1.54
N LEU A 458 16.37 12.08 -1.65
CA LEU A 458 17.02 11.43 -0.51
C LEU A 458 18.28 12.14 -0.01
N ALA A 459 18.86 13.05 -0.80
CA ALA A 459 20.12 13.73 -0.45
C ALA A 459 20.06 14.49 0.89
N PRO A 460 18.96 15.19 1.25
CA PRO A 460 18.85 15.86 2.55
C PRO A 460 18.90 14.93 3.76
N PHE A 461 18.73 13.61 3.58
CA PHE A 461 18.72 12.61 4.65
C PHE A 461 20.03 11.80 4.75
N ALA A 462 21.02 12.11 3.91
CA ALA A 462 22.33 11.47 3.95
C ALA A 462 23.18 11.96 5.15
N ARG A 463 24.02 11.05 5.70
CA ARG A 463 24.94 11.32 6.82
C ARG A 463 26.18 12.13 6.44
#